data_AF-A0A348MTN9-F1
#
_entry.id   AF-A0A348MTN9-F1
#
_cell.length_a   1.000
_cell.length_b   1.000
_cell.length_c   1.000
_cell.angle_alpha   90.00
_cell.angle_beta   90.00
_cell.angle_gamma   90.00
#
_symmetry.space_group_name_H-M   'P 1'
#
loop_
_entity.id
_entity.type
_entity.pdbx_description
1 polymer ?
#
loop_
_entity_poly.entity_id
_entity_poly.type
_entity_poly.pdbx_seq_one_letter_code
_entity_poly.pdbx_strand_id
1 'polypeptide(L)' 'QGELPIISVGGIDSAASAQARLDAGATLVQVYSALIYHGPKLVPTIVNGLS' A
#
# COMPACT_ATOMS: atom_id res chain seq x y z
N GLN A 1 2.08 24.63 -7.05
CA GLN A 1 0.82 23.96 -7.43
C GLN A 1 1.05 22.50 -7.16
N GLY A 2 0.25 21.87 -6.30
CA GLY A 2 0.45 20.45 -5.94
C GLY A 2 -0.08 19.54 -7.04
N GLU A 3 0.65 18.46 -7.33
CA GLU A 3 0.17 17.39 -8.19
C GLU A 3 -1.11 16.77 -7.59
N LEU A 4 -2.01 16.31 -8.46
CA LEU A 4 -3.25 15.66 -8.01
C LEU A 4 -2.89 14.34 -7.29
N PRO A 5 -3.24 14.16 -6.00
CA PRO A 5 -2.86 12.95 -5.27
C PRO A 5 -3.45 11.69 -5.91
N ILE A 6 -2.62 10.67 -6.08
CA ILE A 6 -3.04 9.37 -6.62
C ILE A 6 -3.17 8.35 -5.50
N ILE A 7 -4.27 7.60 -5.50
CA ILE A 7 -4.47 6.46 -4.59
C ILE A 7 -4.34 5.18 -5.40
N SER A 8 -3.32 4.36 -5.12
CA SER A 8 -3.12 3.08 -5.79
C SER A 8 -3.84 1.96 -5.06
N VAL A 9 -4.49 1.07 -5.81
CA VAL A 9 -5.24 -0.07 -5.28
C VAL A 9 -4.94 -1.36 -6.06
N GLY A 10 -5.14 -2.50 -5.42
CA GLY A 10 -5.02 -3.82 -6.05
C GLY A 10 -3.62 -4.45 -5.97
N GLY A 11 -3.59 -5.71 -5.50
CA GLY A 11 -2.36 -6.50 -5.42
C GLY A 11 -1.31 -5.96 -4.44
N ILE A 12 -1.75 -5.36 -3.32
CA ILE A 12 -0.87 -4.85 -2.27
C ILE A 12 -1.01 -5.77 -1.05
N ASP A 13 -0.01 -6.60 -0.80
CA ASP A 13 0.01 -7.65 0.22
C ASP A 13 1.29 -7.62 1.10
N SER A 14 2.19 -6.69 0.82
CA SER A 14 3.52 -6.61 1.43
C SER A 14 4.05 -5.18 1.44
N ALA A 15 5.00 -4.88 2.33
CA ALA A 15 5.66 -3.57 2.36
C ALA A 15 6.33 -3.24 1.02
N ALA A 16 6.99 -4.22 0.38
CA ALA A 16 7.60 -4.05 -0.93
C ALA A 16 6.57 -3.68 -2.01
N SER A 17 5.43 -4.37 -2.06
CA SER A 17 4.35 -4.04 -3.01
C SER A 17 3.78 -2.64 -2.77
N ALA A 18 3.65 -2.20 -1.51
CA ALA A 18 3.18 -0.86 -1.16
C ALA A 18 4.21 0.21 -1.55
N GLN A 19 5.49 0.00 -1.21
CA GLN A 19 6.58 0.90 -1.57
C GLN A 19 6.66 1.10 -3.08
N ALA A 20 6.55 0.03 -3.87
CA ALA A 20 6.56 0.12 -5.32
C ALA A 20 5.42 1.00 -5.88
N ARG A 21 4.26 1.08 -5.20
CA ARG A 21 3.17 1.99 -5.61
C ARG A 21 3.51 3.43 -5.26
N LEU A 22 4.07 3.65 -4.08
CA LEU A 22 4.47 4.99 -3.63
C LEU A 22 5.57 5.56 -4.54
N ASP A 23 6.58 4.75 -4.84
CA ASP A 23 7.69 5.10 -5.75
C ASP A 23 7.19 5.38 -7.18
N ALA A 24 6.10 4.72 -7.60
CA ALA A 24 5.45 4.96 -8.90
C ALA A 24 4.60 6.25 -8.93
N GLY A 25 4.56 7.02 -7.84
CA GLY A 25 3.85 8.31 -7.75
C GLY A 25 2.50 8.25 -7.02
N ALA A 26 2.14 7.12 -6.39
CA ALA A 26 0.98 7.09 -5.51
C ALA A 26 1.27 7.88 -4.22
N THR A 27 0.31 8.68 -3.79
CA THR A 27 0.34 9.36 -2.48
C THR A 27 -0.16 8.43 -1.37
N LEU A 28 -1.10 7.54 -1.69
CA LEU A 28 -1.70 6.59 -0.76
C LEU A 28 -1.88 5.23 -1.42
N VAL A 29 -1.99 4.19 -0.59
CA VAL A 29 -2.34 2.83 -1.01
C VAL A 29 -3.54 2.31 -0.22
N GLN A 30 -4.36 1.46 -0.83
CA GLN A 30 -5.45 0.75 -0.14
C GLN A 30 -5.38 -0.76 -0.36
N VAL A 31 -5.77 -1.50 0.67
CA VAL A 31 -5.81 -2.96 0.66
C VAL A 31 -7.24 -3.45 0.94
N TYR A 32 -7.67 -4.48 0.21
CA TYR A 32 -8.94 -5.17 0.46
C TYR A 32 -8.76 -6.68 0.40
N SER A 33 -8.48 -7.25 -0.78
CA SER A 33 -8.36 -8.71 -0.94
C SER A 33 -7.24 -9.28 -0.06
N ALA A 34 -6.09 -8.61 0.02
CA ALA A 34 -5.00 -9.03 0.89
C ALA A 34 -5.40 -9.04 2.37
N LEU A 35 -6.28 -8.14 2.82
CA LEU A 35 -6.76 -8.14 4.20
C LEU A 35 -7.59 -9.39 4.52
N ILE A 36 -8.33 -9.90 3.54
CA ILE A 36 -9.09 -11.15 3.66
C ILE A 36 -8.14 -12.35 3.82
N TYR A 37 -7.07 -12.42 3.01
CA TYR A 37 -6.15 -13.57 3.01
C TYR A 37 -5.10 -13.54 4.14
N HIS A 38 -4.65 -12.35 4.55
CA HIS A 38 -3.55 -12.19 5.52
C HIS A 38 -4.03 -11.70 6.89
N GLY A 39 -5.30 -11.34 7.01
CA GLY A 39 -5.91 -10.88 8.26
C GLY A 39 -5.43 -9.51 8.73
N PRO A 40 -5.89 -9.04 9.91
CA PRO A 40 -5.65 -7.69 10.39
C PRO A 40 -4.18 -7.35 10.65
N LYS A 41 -3.31 -8.35 10.78
CA LYS A 41 -1.86 -8.15 10.94
C LYS A 41 -1.19 -7.63 9.67
N LEU A 42 -1.84 -7.70 8.51
CA LEU A 42 -1.31 -7.21 7.26
C LEU A 42 -0.94 -5.72 7.34
N VAL A 43 -1.85 -4.89 7.85
CA VAL A 43 -1.66 -3.43 7.89
C VAL A 43 -0.41 -3.03 8.67
N PRO A 44 -0.23 -3.43 9.95
CA PRO A 44 1.00 -3.11 10.68
C PRO A 44 2.24 -3.77 10.06
N THR A 45 2.12 -4.93 9.41
CA THR A 45 3.24 -5.56 8.70
C THR A 45 3.72 -4.71 7.52
N ILE A 46 2.79 -4.17 6.73
CA ILE A 46 3.11 -3.26 5.62
C ILE A 46 3.72 -1.98 6.18
N VAL A 47 3.02 -1.31 7.11
CA VAL A 47 3.45 0.00 7.65
C VAL A 47 4.82 -0.06 8.31
N ASN A 48 5.08 -1.08 9.13
CA ASN A 48 6.38 -1.23 9.81
C ASN A 48 7.52 -1.65 8.87
N GLY A 49 7.20 -2.10 7.64
CA GLY A 49 8.19 -2.50 6.64
C GLY A 49 8.47 -1.44 5.57
N LEU A 50 7.81 -0.28 5.62
CA LEU A 50 8.11 0.85 4.73
C LEU A 50 9.42 1.52 5.14
N SER A 51 10.13 2.09 4.16
CA SER A 51 11.42 2.80 4.35
C SER A 51 11.24 4.31 4.45
#